data_AF-A0A5E5BFN3-F1
#
_entry.id   AF-A0A5E5BFN3-F1
#
_cell.length_a   1.000
_cell.length_b   1.000
_cell.length_c   1.000
_cell.angle_alpha   90.00
_cell.angle_beta   90.00
_cell.angle_gamma   90.00
#
_symmetry.space_group_name_H-M   'P 1'
#
loop_
_entity.id
_entity.type
_entity.pdbx_description
1 polymer ?
#
loop_
_entity_poly.entity_id
_entity_poly.type
_entity_poly.pdbx_seq_one_letter_code
_entity_poly.pdbx_strand_id
1 'polypeptide(L)'
;MHRLENLVLNRVAPLTQKKVAETLKVEPTNFSRFLSNKGHSLSFAKFCELFDVLGIEAVAPDDDSTVTITREEYESLRFFARKGIEG
;
A
#
# COMPACT_ATOMS: atom_id res chain seq x y z
N MET A 1 -4.64 1.69 -15.78
CA MET A 1 -5.46 1.26 -14.63
C MET A 1 -4.80 0.20 -13.74
N HIS A 2 -3.75 -0.51 -14.18
CA HIS A 2 -3.10 -1.59 -13.40
C HIS A 2 -2.15 -1.17 -12.26
N ARG A 3 -1.85 0.12 -12.11
CA ARG A 3 -0.84 0.57 -11.13
C ARG A 3 -1.29 0.39 -9.68
N LEU A 4 -2.57 0.66 -9.40
CA LEU A 4 -3.11 0.55 -8.05
C LEU A 4 -3.29 -0.93 -7.64
N GLU A 5 -3.81 -1.77 -8.54
CA GLU A 5 -3.93 -3.21 -8.31
C GLU A 5 -2.56 -3.84 -7.99
N ASN A 6 -1.54 -3.51 -8.78
CA ASN A 6 -0.18 -3.98 -8.53
C ASN A 6 0.39 -3.46 -7.20
N LEU A 7 0.13 -2.21 -6.83
CA LEU A 7 0.52 -1.66 -5.53
C LEU A 7 -0.10 -2.46 -4.38
N VAL A 8 -1.40 -2.70 -4.44
CA VAL A 8 -2.15 -3.47 -3.43
C VAL A 8 -1.59 -4.89 -3.35
N LEU A 9 -1.43 -5.59 -4.48
CA LEU A 9 -0.90 -6.96 -4.51
C LEU A 9 0.53 -7.05 -3.95
N ASN A 10 1.40 -6.10 -4.29
CA ASN A 10 2.77 -6.05 -3.78
C ASN A 10 2.84 -5.82 -2.27
N ARG A 11 1.90 -5.06 -1.70
CA ARG A 11 1.82 -4.83 -0.25
C ARG A 11 1.15 -5.98 0.50
N VAL A 12 0.20 -6.68 -0.14
CA VAL A 12 -0.44 -7.87 0.44
C VAL A 12 0.51 -9.06 0.49
N ALA A 13 1.36 -9.24 -0.53
CA ALA A 13 2.26 -10.39 -0.64
C ALA A 13 3.09 -10.70 0.64
N PRO A 14 3.80 -9.73 1.27
CA PRO A 14 4.56 -9.99 2.49
C PRO A 14 3.68 -10.23 3.73
N LEU A 15 2.43 -9.74 3.75
CA LEU A 15 1.51 -9.93 4.87
C LEU A 15 0.70 -11.23 4.74
N THR A 16 0.55 -11.76 3.53
CA THR A 16 -0.36 -12.83 3.11
C THR A 16 -1.84 -12.40 3.05
N GLN A 17 -2.59 -12.95 2.09
CA GLN A 17 -4.02 -12.66 1.93
C GLN A 17 -4.83 -13.01 3.19
N LYS A 18 -4.46 -14.12 3.87
CA LYS A 18 -5.14 -14.59 5.08
C LYS A 18 -5.04 -13.57 6.21
N LYS A 19 -3.82 -13.10 6.51
CA LYS A 19 -3.59 -12.14 7.59
C LYS A 19 -4.29 -10.80 7.34
N VAL A 20 -4.27 -10.33 6.09
CA VAL A 20 -4.97 -9.09 5.71
C VAL A 20 -6.48 -9.26 5.87
N ALA A 21 -7.04 -10.39 5.42
CA ALA A 21 -8.47 -10.69 5.60
C ALA A 21 -8.89 -10.75 7.08
N GLU A 22 -8.09 -11.42 7.92
CA GLU A 22 -8.30 -11.48 9.38
C GLU A 22 -8.27 -10.09 10.02
N THR A 23 -7.31 -9.25 9.62
CA THR A 23 -7.18 -7.87 10.14
C THR A 23 -8.38 -7.02 9.75
N LEU A 24 -8.86 -7.17 8.52
CA LEU A 24 -10.06 -6.48 8.02
C LEU A 24 -11.37 -7.10 8.52
N LYS A 25 -11.32 -8.20 9.26
CA LYS A 25 -12.49 -8.99 9.71
C LYS A 25 -13.40 -9.39 8.55
N VAL A 26 -12.79 -9.83 7.46
CA VAL A 26 -13.50 -10.38 6.28
C VAL A 26 -13.10 -11.83 6.08
N GLU A 27 -14.01 -12.62 5.52
CA GLU A 27 -13.72 -14.01 5.19
C GLU A 27 -12.55 -14.11 4.18
N PRO A 28 -11.53 -14.97 4.42
CA PRO A 28 -10.38 -15.10 3.52
C PRO A 28 -10.75 -15.44 2.08
N THR A 29 -11.79 -16.26 1.87
CA THR A 29 -12.31 -16.59 0.54
C THR A 29 -12.92 -15.37 -0.15
N ASN A 30 -13.58 -14.50 0.61
CA ASN A 30 -14.16 -13.26 0.09
C ASN A 30 -13.07 -12.28 -0.33
N PHE A 31 -12.04 -12.13 0.50
CA PHE A 31 -10.88 -11.29 0.17
C PHE A 31 -10.10 -11.81 -1.05
N SER A 32 -9.93 -13.14 -1.17
CA SER A 32 -9.31 -13.76 -2.34
C SER A 32 -10.13 -13.52 -3.63
N ARG A 33 -11.46 -13.60 -3.56
CA ARG A 33 -12.36 -13.26 -4.68
C ARG A 33 -12.29 -11.78 -5.06
N PHE A 34 -12.17 -10.90 -4.07
CA PHE A 34 -11.93 -9.48 -4.30
C PHE A 34 -10.62 -9.24 -5.06
N LEU A 35 -9.50 -9.81 -4.60
CA LEU A 35 -8.20 -9.65 -5.26
C LEU A 35 -8.13 -10.24 -6.67
N SER A 36 -8.91 -11.29 -6.94
CA SER A 36 -8.97 -11.93 -8.26
C SER A 36 -10.06 -11.36 -9.17
N ASN A 37 -10.77 -10.31 -8.74
CA ASN A 37 -11.91 -9.73 -9.44
C ASN A 37 -12.99 -10.77 -9.82
N LYS A 38 -13.21 -11.77 -8.96
CA LYS A 38 -14.16 -12.89 -9.17
C LYS A 38 -15.45 -12.72 -8.36
N GLY A 39 -16.09 -11.57 -8.51
CA GLY A 39 -17.48 -11.36 -8.07
C GLY A 39 -17.68 -11.02 -6.59
N HIS A 40 -16.63 -10.56 -5.90
CA HIS A 40 -16.80 -9.95 -4.57
C HIS A 40 -16.13 -8.59 -4.51
N SER A 41 -16.82 -7.61 -3.95
CA SER A 41 -16.32 -6.26 -3.72
C SER A 41 -16.21 -5.99 -2.22
N LEU A 42 -15.20 -5.23 -1.84
CA LEU A 42 -15.16 -4.65 -0.50
C LEU A 42 -16.08 -3.43 -0.46
N SER A 43 -16.74 -3.21 0.69
CA SER A 43 -17.38 -1.92 0.94
C SER A 43 -16.33 -0.82 0.95
N PHE A 44 -16.71 0.42 0.65
CA PHE A 44 -15.79 1.54 0.64
C PHE A 44 -15.05 1.69 1.98
N ALA A 45 -15.75 1.54 3.11
CA ALA A 45 -15.12 1.55 4.43
C ALA A 45 -14.03 0.47 4.59
N LYS A 46 -14.30 -0.77 4.15
CA LYS A 46 -13.31 -1.85 4.18
C LYS A 46 -12.17 -1.66 3.19
N PHE A 47 -12.41 -0.94 2.11
CA PHE A 47 -11.38 -0.57 1.16
C PHE A 47 -10.44 0.52 1.74
N CYS A 48 -10.97 1.49 2.48
CA CYS A 48 -10.14 2.45 3.23
C CYS A 48 -9.32 1.75 4.32
N GLU A 49 -9.95 0.89 5.13
CA GLU A 49 -9.23 0.09 6.14
C GLU A 49 -8.12 -0.78 5.51
N LEU A 50 -8.34 -1.30 4.30
CA LEU A 50 -7.31 -2.05 3.56
C LEU A 50 -6.08 -1.17 3.30
N PHE A 51 -6.26 0.11 2.93
CA PHE A 51 -5.13 1.01 2.69
C PHE A 51 -4.35 1.27 3.97
N ASP A 52 -5.03 1.44 5.11
CA ASP A 52 -4.39 1.58 6.42
C ASP A 52 -3.56 0.33 6.77
N VAL A 53 -4.14 -0.87 6.59
CA VAL A 53 -3.44 -2.15 6.86
C VAL A 53 -2.21 -2.33 5.96
N LEU A 54 -2.28 -1.85 4.72
CA LEU A 54 -1.18 -1.94 3.75
C LEU A 54 -0.15 -0.79 3.88
N GLY A 55 -0.41 0.18 4.75
CA GLY A 55 0.40 1.40 4.86
C GLY A 55 0.46 2.16 3.53
N ILE A 56 -0.69 2.28 2.86
CA ILE A 56 -0.86 3.04 1.64
C ILE A 56 -1.60 4.33 2.02
N GLU A 57 -0.90 5.45 1.95
CA GLU A 57 -1.52 6.75 2.13
C GLU A 57 -1.96 7.30 0.76
N ALA A 58 -3.25 7.63 0.65
CA ALA A 58 -3.77 8.33 -0.51
C ALA A 58 -3.55 9.83 -0.31
N VAL A 59 -2.57 10.39 -1.00
CA VAL A 59 -2.29 11.82 -0.98
C VAL A 59 -3.02 12.47 -2.14
N ALA A 60 -3.74 13.56 -1.87
CA ALA A 60 -4.35 14.35 -2.94
C ALA A 60 -3.24 15.02 -3.76
N PRO A 61 -3.37 15.15 -5.10
CA PRO A 61 -2.35 15.78 -5.93
C PRO A 61 -1.98 17.20 -5.50
N ASP A 62 -2.93 17.89 -4.86
CA ASP A 62 -2.81 19.29 -4.42
C ASP A 62 -2.60 19.41 -2.89
N ASP A 63 -2.25 18.31 -2.21
CA ASP A 63 -1.89 18.34 -0.79
C ASP A 63 -0.44 18.81 -0.64
N ASP A 64 -0.29 20.14 -0.51
CA ASP A 64 1.00 20.83 -0.32
C ASP A 64 1.73 20.43 0.99
N SER A 65 1.12 19.59 1.84
CA SER A 65 1.79 19.07 3.04
C SER A 65 2.80 17.97 2.74
N THR A 66 2.80 17.40 1.52
CA THR A 66 3.65 16.27 1.15
C THR A 66 4.57 16.61 -0.03
N VAL A 67 5.88 16.67 0.22
CA VAL A 67 6.87 16.86 -0.85
C VAL A 67 7.22 15.50 -1.47
N THR A 68 6.82 15.29 -2.72
CA THR A 68 7.21 14.10 -3.49
C THR A 68 8.54 14.36 -4.18
N ILE A 69 9.53 13.50 -3.95
CA ILE A 69 10.83 13.55 -4.63
C ILE A 69 10.96 12.41 -5.64
N THR A 70 11.76 12.63 -6.66
CA THR A 70 12.13 11.61 -7.65
C THR A 70 12.93 10.47 -7.00
N ARG A 71 13.00 9.35 -7.71
CA ARG A 71 13.80 8.18 -7.28
C ARG A 71 15.28 8.54 -7.12
N GLU A 72 15.81 9.37 -8.02
CA GLU A 72 17.20 9.81 -8.01
C GLU A 72 17.52 10.71 -6.80
N GLU A 73 16.62 11.64 -6.48
CA GLU A 73 16.72 12.48 -5.27
C GLU A 73 16.67 11.63 -3.99
N TYR A 74 15.79 10.64 -3.94
CA TYR A 74 15.71 9.71 -2.81
C TYR A 74 17.02 8.92 -2.62
N GLU A 75 17.58 8.37 -3.71
CA GLU A 75 18.84 7.60 -3.63
C GLU A 75 20.02 8.47 -3.19
N SER A 76 20.05 9.71 -3.65
CA SER A 76 21.04 10.72 -3.23
C SER A 76 20.93 11.02 -1.73
N LEU A 77 19.72 11.30 -1.22
CA LEU A 77 19.49 11.53 0.21
C LEU A 77 19.89 10.32 1.06
N ARG A 78 19.53 9.12 0.62
CA ARG A 78 19.88 7.86 1.30
C ARG A 78 21.39 7.66 1.35
N PHE A 79 22.12 8.00 0.29
CA PHE A 79 23.57 7.91 0.24
C PHE A 79 24.23 8.86 1.26
N PHE A 80 23.83 10.14 1.26
CA PHE A 80 24.39 11.12 2.18
C PHE A 80 24.03 10.85 3.64
N ALA A 81 22.79 10.42 3.92
CA ALA A 81 22.37 10.08 5.28
C ALA A 81 23.23 8.94 5.88
N ARG A 82 23.58 7.91 5.08
CA ARG A 82 24.47 6.82 5.51
C ARG A 82 25.88 7.32 5.81
N LYS A 83 26.44 8.13 4.91
CA LYS A 83 27.76 8.74 5.09
C LYS A 83 27.84 9.61 6.36
N GLY A 84 26.78 10.32 6.69
CA GLY A 84 26.73 11.18 7.88
C GLY A 84 26.55 10.44 9.21
N ILE A 85 26.06 9.19 9.20
CA ILE A 85 25.94 8.35 10.41
C ILE A 85 27.26 7.60 10.70
N GLU A 86 28.08 7.36 9.67
CA GLU A 86 29.39 6.71 9.77
C GLU A 86 30.54 7.67 10.12
N GLY A 87 30.26 8.97 10.26
CA GLY A 87 31.22 10.00 10.70
C GLY A 87 31.03 10.38 12.16
#